data_AF-A0A8J7ZQ28-F1
#
_entry.id   AF-A0A8J7ZQ28-F1
#
_cell.length_a   1.000
_cell.length_b   1.000
_cell.length_c   1.000
_cell.angle_alpha   90.00
_cell.angle_beta   90.00
_cell.angle_gamma   90.00
#
_symmetry.space_group_name_H-M   'P 1'
#
loop_
_entity.id
_entity.type
_entity.pdbx_description
1 polymer ?
#
loop_
_entity_poly.entity_id
_entity_poly.type
_entity_poly.pdbx_seq_one_letter_code
_entity_poly.pdbx_strand_id
1 'polypeptide(L)' 'MEIQMPECQNCGSFVTDAYARVFTPRGVDDPRVCPDCKDKIRDGSDVRKARSPRNN' A
#
# COMPACT_ATOMS: atom_id res chain seq x y z
N MET A 1 5.30 15.81 -19.59
CA MET A 1 4.89 15.54 -18.20
C MET A 1 5.21 14.09 -17.95
N GLU A 2 6.29 13.83 -17.22
CA GLU A 2 6.50 12.48 -16.71
C GLU A 2 5.43 12.27 -15.64
N ILE A 3 4.49 11.36 -15.90
CA ILE A 3 3.49 10.97 -14.89
C ILE A 3 4.25 10.10 -13.91
N GLN A 4 4.75 10.70 -12.82
CA GLN A 4 5.43 9.97 -11.76
C GLN A 4 4.38 9.15 -11.02
N MET A 5 4.30 7.87 -11.35
CA MET A 5 3.36 6.95 -10.71
C MET A 5 3.86 6.62 -9.31
N PRO A 6 3.02 6.74 -8.27
CA PRO A 6 3.42 6.38 -6.92
C PRO A 6 3.83 4.92 -6.83
N GLU A 7 4.82 4.64 -6.01
CA GLU A 7 5.42 3.32 -5.88
C GLU A 7 5.06 2.68 -4.54
N CYS A 8 4.83 1.38 -4.56
CA CYS A 8 4.66 0.62 -3.33
C CYS A 8 6.00 0.52 -2.61
N GLN A 9 6.11 1.12 -1.41
CA GLN A 9 7.35 1.03 -0.62
C GLN A 9 7.69 -0.39 -0.13
N ASN A 10 6.76 -1.35 -0.25
CA ASN A 10 6.99 -2.74 0.15
C ASN A 10 7.49 -3.65 -0.97
N CYS A 11 7.01 -3.48 -2.21
CA CYS A 11 7.33 -4.37 -3.33
C CYS A 11 7.85 -3.65 -4.58
N GLY A 12 7.94 -2.32 -4.56
CA GLY A 12 8.40 -1.49 -5.69
C GLY A 12 7.44 -1.46 -6.87
N SER A 13 6.27 -2.07 -6.76
CA SER A 13 5.27 -2.04 -7.83
C SER A 13 4.59 -0.68 -7.90
N PHE A 14 4.34 -0.21 -9.12
CA PHE A 14 3.59 1.03 -9.35
C PHE A 14 2.13 0.89 -8.96
N VAL A 15 1.56 1.97 -8.45
CA VAL A 15 0.13 2.11 -8.18
C VAL A 15 -0.41 3.38 -8.82
N THR A 16 -1.73 3.52 -8.85
CA THR A 16 -2.36 4.74 -9.38
C THR A 16 -2.36 5.86 -8.35
N ASP A 17 -2.32 7.11 -8.82
CA ASP A 17 -2.49 8.30 -7.98
C ASP A 17 -3.78 8.27 -7.15
N ALA A 18 -4.86 7.76 -7.76
CA ALA A 18 -6.14 7.60 -7.08
C ALA A 18 -6.02 6.67 -5.88
N TYR A 19 -5.26 5.58 -6.02
CA TYR A 19 -4.99 4.66 -4.91
C TYR A 19 -4.14 5.32 -3.83
N ALA A 20 -3.03 5.96 -4.21
CA ALA A 20 -2.15 6.64 -3.25
C ALA A 20 -2.91 7.71 -2.44
N ARG A 21 -3.72 8.56 -3.08
CA ARG A 21 -4.50 9.60 -2.40
C ARG A 21 -5.45 9.09 -1.32
N VAL A 22 -6.05 7.92 -1.54
CA VAL A 22 -7.05 7.37 -0.61
C VAL A 22 -6.37 6.64 0.55
N PHE A 23 -5.31 5.90 0.25
CA PHE A 23 -4.76 4.96 1.21
C PHE A 23 -3.53 5.51 1.93
N THR A 24 -2.82 6.48 1.36
CA THR A 24 -1.59 7.05 1.93
C THR A 24 -1.89 8.11 3.00
N PRO A 25 -1.24 8.03 4.19
CA PRO A 25 -1.39 9.05 5.23
C PRO A 25 -0.97 10.45 4.73
N ARG A 26 -1.47 11.50 5.38
CA ARG A 26 -1.04 12.87 5.08
C ARG A 26 0.47 13.02 5.27
N GLY A 27 1.13 13.70 4.32
CA GLY A 27 2.58 13.95 4.36
C GLY A 27 3.44 12.76 3.90
N VAL A 28 2.81 11.73 3.31
CA VAL A 28 3.51 10.64 2.64
C VAL A 28 3.05 10.62 1.19
N ASP A 29 3.99 10.58 0.25
CA ASP A 29 3.69 10.65 -1.18
C ASP A 29 3.37 9.26 -1.75
N ASP A 30 4.04 8.23 -1.23
CA ASP A 30 3.97 6.86 -1.72
C ASP A 30 3.22 5.90 -0.77
N PRO A 31 2.36 5.01 -1.29
CA PRO A 31 1.73 4.02 -0.44
C PRO A 31 2.73 3.01 0.13
N ARG A 32 2.62 2.77 1.43
CA ARG A 32 3.46 1.78 2.12
C ARG A 32 3.28 0.34 1.59
N VAL A 33 2.06 -0.03 1.24
CA VAL A 33 1.67 -1.38 0.77
C VAL A 33 0.56 -1.26 -0.28
N CYS A 34 0.72 -1.93 -1.41
CA CYS A 34 -0.25 -2.01 -2.51
C CYS A 34 -1.21 -3.22 -2.33
N PRO A 35 -2.33 -3.31 -3.08
CA PRO A 35 -3.29 -4.39 -2.93
C PRO A 35 -2.74 -5.77 -3.33
N ASP A 36 -1.64 -5.82 -4.08
CA ASP A 36 -1.01 -7.07 -4.54
C ASP A 36 -0.03 -7.68 -3.52
N CYS A 37 0.29 -6.95 -2.44
CA CYS A 37 1.12 -7.48 -1.36
C CYS A 37 0.34 -8.50 -0.52
N LYS A 38 0.45 -9.78 -0.87
CA LYS A 38 -0.34 -10.88 -0.28
C LYS A 38 -0.20 -11.07 1.23
N ASP A 39 0.95 -10.72 1.83
CA ASP A 39 1.26 -11.03 3.24
C ASP A 39 1.17 -9.83 4.21
N LYS A 40 0.70 -8.67 3.73
CA LYS A 40 0.65 -7.45 4.55
C LYS A 40 -0.73 -6.81 4.48
N ILE A 41 -1.35 -6.62 5.65
CA ILE A 41 -2.66 -5.97 5.76
C ILE A 41 -2.45 -4.53 6.22
N ARG A 42 -3.11 -3.60 5.52
CA ARG A 42 -3.12 -2.17 5.82
C ARG A 42 -4.30 -1.90 6.75
N ASP A 43 -4.06 -1.95 8.06
CA ASP A 43 -5.10 -1.71 9.06
C ASP A 43 -4.78 -0.46 9.91
N GLY A 44 -5.47 0.64 9.60
CA GLY A 44 -5.21 1.96 10.18
C GLY A 44 -3.91 2.61 9.71
N SER A 45 -3.34 3.47 10.56
CA SER A 45 -2.10 4.21 10.28
C SER A 45 -0.83 3.35 10.36
N ASP A 46 -0.91 2.05 10.64
CA ASP A 46 0.25 1.16 10.76
C ASP A 46 0.13 -0.14 9.96
N VAL A 47 1.26 -0.60 9.42
CA VAL A 47 1.34 -1.85 8.65
C VAL A 47 1.67 -3.00 9.60
N ARG A 48 0.87 -4.07 9.59
CA ARG A 48 1.06 -5.23 10.47
C ARG A 48 1.15 -6.52 9.65
N LYS A 49 1.82 -7.53 10.20
CA LYS A 49 1.78 -8.90 9.63
C LYS A 49 0.35 -9.41 9.66
N ALA A 50 -0.05 -10.13 8.60
CA ALA A 50 -1.35 -10.78 8.55
C ALA A 50 -1.53 -11.71 9.77
N ARG A 51 -2.67 -11.58 10.47
CA ARG A 51 -3.06 -12.60 11.47
C ARG A 51 -3.40 -13.89 10.70
N SER A 52 -3.04 -15.03 11.28
CA SER A 52 -3.15 -16.38 10.70
C SER A 52 -4.33 -16.54 9.72
N PRO A 53 -4.14 -17.17 8.54
CA PRO A 53 -5.23 -17.39 7.61
C PRO A 53 -6.38 -18.08 8.34
N ARG A 54 -7.60 -17.56 8.19
CA ARG A 54 -8.80 -18.28 8.64
C ARG A 54 -9.05 -19.40 7.64
N ASN A 55 -8.39 -20.53 7.85
CA ASN A 55 -8.80 -21.81 7.29
C ASN A 55 -10.03 -22.30 8.09
N ASN A 56 -11.19 -22.29 7.46
CA ASN A 56 -12.36 -23.09 7.85
C ASN A 56 -12.57 -24.16 6.80
#